data_AF-A0A9D2MXP2-F1
#
_entry.id   AF-A0A9D2MXP2-F1
#
_cell.length_a   1.000
_cell.length_b   1.000
_cell.length_c   1.000
_cell.angle_alpha   90.00
_cell.angle_beta   90.00
_cell.angle_gamma   90.00
#
_symmetry.space_group_name_H-M   'P 1'
#
loop_
_entity.id
_entity.type
_entity.pdbx_description
1 polymer ?
#
loop_
_entity_poly.entity_id
_entity_poly.type
_entity_poly.pdbx_seq_one_letter_code
_entity_poly.pdbx_strand_id
1 'polypeptide(L)'
;MEIHLWQCVLVGLWTAFCITGMLTGTYLTRCLVMAAGVGVILGDVQTGLAMGAVGELAFLGFGVSSGGSVPPNPVGPGIVGAVLAITMKGQGIDAEAALAYSFPFAILVQFLITGIYTISTGFPEKARRAVDAGRYGRYCLLANGTILMFAGAGFVIGFASAFHAQGLGNLIAAIPEWLTGGLGTAGKMLPAVGFAVILSVMCGWDTGPFVILGYGAAAYLNVPVIGIALFSAAFAWILYERKEGADVHPGEAEENISAKANGLENTKAGVAENTENGGKTDRTTGVQPLPDTELKRISRRTALRAYFLQNGYNYGNYEGLSYSFVLFPALRRLFPAEKDLKRELKDSMSYCSVNPNFLPILTSLHLTSLNCGLSGGDTRDIRTAMMGPLAGIGDSLVQFCIAPVFSTLGASLAEQGSMAGPVIFLLGINSLLLALKLSNEALGFRLGNSLAGRMQGYLAPLSLAARRVGCAVIASLAVSSVDIRASVSLSGQGKELFSLQDFLDTLFPGALPVFYTAMLFYLLRKKKWGMYRLVGLTMAVGIVLHGAGVLA
;
A
#
# COMPACT_ATOMS: atom_id res chain seq x y z
N MET A 1 19.80 8.04 -27.35
CA MET A 1 18.90 7.12 -28.08
C MET A 1 17.72 7.92 -28.60
N GLU A 2 17.32 7.77 -29.86
CA GLU A 2 16.09 8.41 -30.36
C GLU A 2 14.87 7.57 -29.99
N ILE A 3 13.86 8.20 -29.40
CA ILE A 3 12.57 7.57 -29.06
C ILE A 3 11.59 7.88 -30.19
N HIS A 4 10.99 6.84 -30.77
CA HIS A 4 9.97 7.02 -31.80
C HIS A 4 8.61 7.39 -31.19
N LEU A 5 7.77 8.09 -31.96
CA LEU A 5 6.44 8.52 -31.51
C LEU A 5 5.56 7.37 -31.00
N TRP A 6 5.63 6.19 -31.63
CA TRP A 6 4.86 5.02 -31.19
C TRP A 6 5.32 4.52 -29.81
N GLN A 7 6.61 4.61 -29.49
CA GLN A 7 7.14 4.30 -28.16
C GLN A 7 6.62 5.30 -27.13
N CYS A 8 6.54 6.59 -27.47
CA CYS A 8 5.95 7.60 -26.59
C CYS A 8 4.49 7.27 -26.25
N VAL A 9 3.69 6.86 -27.24
CA VAL A 9 2.30 6.44 -27.03
C VAL A 9 2.22 5.21 -26.13
N LEU A 10 3.08 4.21 -26.36
CA LEU A 10 3.12 3.00 -25.53
C LEU A 10 3.55 3.30 -24.08
N VAL A 11 4.54 4.16 -23.86
CA VAL A 11 4.93 4.59 -22.50
C VAL A 11 3.77 5.33 -21.83
N GLY A 12 3.03 6.17 -22.56
CA GLY A 12 1.81 6.80 -22.07
C GLY A 12 0.75 5.77 -21.65
N LEU A 13 0.41 4.82 -22.53
CA LEU A 13 -0.59 3.78 -22.23
C LEU A 13 -0.17 2.89 -21.06
N TRP A 14 1.11 2.53 -21.00
CA TRP A 14 1.69 1.77 -19.90
C TRP A 14 1.57 2.53 -18.58
N THR A 15 1.91 3.82 -18.58
CA THR A 15 1.79 4.68 -17.39
C THR A 15 0.34 4.83 -16.94
N ALA A 16 -0.59 5.01 -17.88
CA ALA A 16 -2.03 5.05 -17.60
C ALA A 16 -2.51 3.74 -16.95
N PHE A 17 -2.07 2.59 -17.45
CA PHE A 17 -2.40 1.30 -16.86
C PHE A 17 -1.81 1.16 -15.45
N CYS A 18 -0.51 1.42 -15.28
CA CYS A 18 0.18 1.26 -14.00
C CYS A 18 -0.35 2.17 -12.91
N ILE A 19 -0.62 3.46 -13.21
CA ILE A 19 -1.09 4.41 -12.20
C ILE A 19 -2.50 4.06 -11.70
N THR A 20 -3.35 3.49 -12.56
CA THR A 20 -4.67 3.00 -12.13
C THR A 20 -4.58 1.80 -11.19
N GLY A 21 -3.48 1.05 -11.25
CA GLY A 21 -3.17 -0.04 -10.31
C GLY A 21 -3.09 0.38 -8.84
N MET A 22 -2.84 1.67 -8.59
CA MET A 22 -2.85 2.26 -7.24
C MET A 22 -4.24 2.16 -6.62
N LEU A 23 -5.28 2.38 -7.42
CA LEU A 23 -6.68 2.37 -6.96
C LEU A 23 -7.28 0.97 -6.96
N THR A 24 -6.83 0.11 -7.86
CA THR A 24 -7.32 -1.27 -7.88
C THR A 24 -6.67 -2.15 -6.81
N GLY A 25 -5.56 -1.71 -6.24
CA GLY A 25 -4.82 -2.49 -5.25
C GLY A 25 -4.08 -3.69 -5.88
N THR A 26 -3.75 -3.61 -7.17
CA THR A 26 -3.00 -4.65 -7.90
C THR A 26 -1.49 -4.44 -7.86
N TYR A 27 -1.00 -3.41 -7.17
CA TYR A 27 0.41 -3.10 -7.01
C TYR A 27 1.15 -2.85 -8.35
N LEU A 28 0.45 -2.50 -9.43
CA LEU A 28 1.07 -2.16 -10.72
C LEU A 28 1.85 -0.84 -10.69
N THR A 29 1.53 0.05 -9.75
CA THR A 29 2.20 1.37 -9.57
C THR A 29 3.52 1.24 -8.81
N ARG A 30 4.09 0.04 -8.73
CA ARG A 30 5.38 -0.23 -8.08
C ARG A 30 6.50 0.09 -9.06
N CYS A 31 7.57 0.71 -8.57
CA CYS A 31 8.69 1.19 -9.39
C CYS A 31 9.26 0.06 -10.24
N LEU A 32 9.39 -1.12 -9.63
CA LEU A 32 9.88 -2.33 -10.26
C LEU A 32 9.08 -2.70 -11.52
N VAL A 33 7.75 -2.69 -11.42
CA VAL A 33 6.86 -3.06 -12.52
C VAL A 33 6.87 -1.98 -13.60
N MET A 34 6.72 -0.72 -13.19
CA MET A 34 6.68 0.41 -14.12
C MET A 34 7.96 0.51 -14.95
N ALA A 35 9.14 0.44 -14.31
CA ALA A 35 10.42 0.59 -14.98
C ALA A 35 10.74 -0.60 -15.89
N ALA A 36 10.38 -1.82 -15.48
CA ALA A 36 10.49 -3.00 -16.34
C ALA A 36 9.68 -2.85 -17.64
N GLY A 37 8.44 -2.36 -17.55
CA GLY A 37 7.62 -2.12 -18.73
C GLY A 37 8.18 -1.03 -19.64
N VAL A 38 8.72 0.06 -19.07
CA VAL A 38 9.44 1.09 -19.86
C VAL A 38 10.66 0.50 -20.54
N GLY A 39 11.45 -0.32 -19.84
CA GLY A 39 12.60 -1.03 -20.41
C GLY A 39 12.23 -1.93 -21.60
N VAL A 40 11.11 -2.64 -21.51
CA VAL A 40 10.59 -3.45 -22.62
C VAL A 40 10.17 -2.57 -23.81
N ILE A 41 9.47 -1.46 -23.57
CA ILE A 41 8.96 -0.58 -24.62
C ILE A 41 10.11 0.15 -25.35
N LEU A 42 11.12 0.57 -24.59
CA LEU A 42 12.27 1.31 -25.12
C LEU A 42 13.41 0.41 -25.62
N GLY A 43 13.40 -0.88 -25.28
CA GLY A 43 14.37 -1.87 -25.76
C GLY A 43 15.61 -2.09 -24.89
N ASP A 44 15.77 -1.38 -23.76
CA ASP A 44 16.83 -1.62 -22.77
C ASP A 44 16.21 -2.12 -21.45
N VAL A 45 15.96 -3.44 -21.43
CA VAL A 45 15.39 -4.13 -20.27
C VAL A 45 16.33 -4.10 -19.08
N GLN A 46 17.64 -4.24 -19.28
CA GLN A 46 18.60 -4.32 -18.16
C GLN A 46 18.64 -3.02 -17.38
N THR A 47 18.72 -1.87 -18.07
CA THR A 47 18.69 -0.57 -17.40
C THR A 47 17.32 -0.28 -16.79
N GLY A 48 16.22 -0.69 -17.44
CA GLY A 48 14.88 -0.61 -16.86
C GLY A 48 14.73 -1.43 -15.57
N LEU A 49 15.29 -2.64 -15.51
CA LEU A 49 15.27 -3.50 -14.32
C LEU A 49 16.13 -2.93 -13.18
N ALA A 50 17.34 -2.45 -13.49
CA ALA A 50 18.22 -1.81 -12.51
C ALA A 50 17.53 -0.58 -11.88
N MET A 51 16.98 0.31 -12.71
CA MET A 51 16.21 1.47 -12.24
C MET A 51 14.98 1.06 -11.43
N GLY A 52 14.29 0.01 -11.86
CA GLY A 52 13.14 -0.55 -11.15
C GLY A 52 13.48 -1.04 -9.75
N ALA A 53 14.62 -1.72 -9.59
CA ALA A 53 15.04 -2.24 -8.30
C ALA A 53 15.45 -1.15 -7.32
N VAL A 54 16.35 -0.25 -7.72
CA VAL A 54 16.81 0.87 -6.88
C VAL A 54 15.62 1.76 -6.51
N GLY A 55 14.73 2.04 -7.48
CA GLY A 55 13.51 2.80 -7.26
C GLY A 55 12.51 2.12 -6.33
N GLU A 56 12.37 0.79 -6.39
CA GLU A 56 11.44 0.03 -5.53
C GLU A 56 11.92 0.04 -4.08
N LEU A 57 13.21 -0.20 -3.84
CA LEU A 57 13.80 -0.16 -2.50
C LEU A 57 13.71 1.25 -1.90
N ALA A 58 13.96 2.29 -2.71
CA ALA A 58 13.83 3.69 -2.28
C ALA A 58 12.38 4.04 -1.89
N PHE A 59 11.40 3.63 -2.71
CA PHE A 59 9.99 4.00 -2.53
C PHE A 59 9.18 3.02 -1.67
N LEU A 60 9.82 1.99 -1.09
CA LEU A 60 9.18 0.95 -0.29
C LEU A 60 8.36 1.53 0.88
N GLY A 61 8.91 2.56 1.56
CA GLY A 61 8.23 3.29 2.64
C GLY A 61 7.41 4.51 2.22
N PHE A 62 7.46 4.88 0.95
CA PHE A 62 6.68 5.99 0.37
C PHE A 62 5.23 5.59 0.07
N GLY A 63 4.82 4.37 0.41
CA GLY A 63 3.41 4.00 0.46
C GLY A 63 2.80 4.15 1.86
N VAL A 64 3.51 4.77 2.81
CA VAL A 64 3.09 4.89 4.22
C VAL A 64 2.95 6.37 4.58
N SER A 65 1.71 6.86 4.69
CA SER A 65 1.46 8.22 5.14
C SER A 65 1.45 8.27 6.67
N SER A 66 2.57 8.69 7.28
CA SER A 66 2.55 9.12 8.68
C SER A 66 2.15 10.59 8.77
N GLY A 67 1.18 10.93 9.63
CA GLY A 67 0.88 12.33 9.98
C GLY A 67 0.24 13.20 8.90
N GLY A 68 -0.55 12.65 7.98
CA GLY A 68 -1.31 13.44 6.99
C GLY A 68 -0.48 14.06 5.86
N SER A 69 0.85 13.84 5.83
CA SER A 69 1.67 14.19 4.68
C SER A 69 1.60 13.09 3.62
N VAL A 70 1.33 13.47 2.37
CA VAL A 70 1.30 12.52 1.26
C VAL A 70 2.72 12.35 0.70
N PRO A 71 3.24 11.12 0.62
CA PRO A 71 4.59 10.84 0.15
C PRO A 71 4.75 11.08 -1.37
N PRO A 72 5.97 11.42 -1.87
CA PRO A 72 6.27 11.44 -3.30
C PRO A 72 5.81 10.19 -4.05
N ASN A 73 5.39 10.35 -5.31
CA ASN A 73 4.74 9.28 -6.05
C ASN A 73 5.76 8.38 -6.82
N PRO A 74 5.63 7.04 -6.74
CA PRO A 74 6.49 6.09 -7.45
C PRO A 74 6.55 6.24 -8.99
N VAL A 75 5.56 6.87 -9.63
CA VAL A 75 5.59 7.13 -11.08
C VAL A 75 6.78 8.00 -11.48
N GLY A 76 7.27 8.87 -10.60
CA GLY A 76 8.48 9.66 -10.83
C GLY A 76 9.67 8.76 -11.21
N PRO A 77 10.20 7.94 -10.29
CA PRO A 77 11.29 7.01 -10.62
C PRO A 77 10.88 5.90 -11.58
N GLY A 78 9.70 5.28 -11.41
CA GLY A 78 9.31 4.11 -12.18
C GLY A 78 9.03 4.37 -13.66
N ILE A 79 8.68 5.61 -14.04
CA ILE A 79 8.47 5.99 -15.44
C ILE A 79 9.51 7.02 -15.88
N VAL A 80 9.55 8.19 -15.23
CA VAL A 80 10.46 9.28 -15.64
C VAL A 80 11.91 8.89 -15.40
N GLY A 81 12.22 8.32 -14.22
CA GLY A 81 13.56 7.81 -13.90
C GLY A 81 13.99 6.69 -14.85
N ALA A 82 13.09 5.77 -15.22
CA ALA A 82 13.37 4.72 -16.20
C ALA A 82 13.69 5.28 -17.60
N VAL A 83 12.89 6.23 -18.08
CA VAL A 83 13.17 6.93 -19.35
C VAL A 83 14.52 7.64 -19.30
N LEU A 84 14.82 8.34 -18.21
CA LEU A 84 16.10 9.03 -18.00
C LEU A 84 17.28 8.05 -18.01
N ALA A 85 17.24 7.00 -17.19
CA ALA A 85 18.30 6.01 -17.10
C ALA A 85 18.59 5.37 -18.46
N ILE A 86 17.56 4.99 -19.21
CA ILE A 86 17.71 4.34 -20.53
C ILE A 86 18.26 5.31 -21.58
N THR A 87 17.74 6.53 -21.64
CA THR A 87 18.11 7.49 -22.70
C THR A 87 19.46 8.14 -22.47
N MET A 88 19.89 8.24 -21.21
CA MET A 88 21.09 8.97 -20.79
C MET A 88 22.24 8.07 -20.29
N LYS A 89 22.09 6.76 -20.35
CA LYS A 89 23.15 5.78 -20.05
C LYS A 89 24.50 6.11 -20.73
N GLY A 90 24.45 6.55 -21.99
CA GLY A 90 25.64 6.95 -22.76
C GLY A 90 26.34 8.23 -22.28
N GLN A 91 25.70 9.01 -21.39
CA GLN A 91 26.25 10.21 -20.76
C GLN A 91 26.76 9.93 -19.33
N GLY A 92 26.85 8.65 -18.93
CA GLY A 92 27.33 8.25 -17.61
C GLY A 92 26.29 8.34 -16.49
N ILE A 93 24.99 8.48 -16.82
CA ILE A 93 23.91 8.47 -15.82
C ILE A 93 23.51 7.03 -15.52
N ASP A 94 23.74 6.60 -14.30
CA ASP A 94 23.31 5.31 -13.76
C ASP A 94 21.88 5.38 -13.16
N ALA A 95 21.40 4.25 -12.65
CA ALA A 95 20.05 4.13 -12.09
C ALA A 95 19.89 4.98 -10.81
N GLU A 96 20.95 5.10 -10.02
CA GLU A 96 21.00 5.82 -8.75
C GLU A 96 20.93 7.33 -8.97
N ALA A 97 21.69 7.87 -9.92
CA ALA A 97 21.58 9.26 -10.32
C ALA A 97 20.22 9.55 -10.97
N ALA A 98 19.74 8.67 -11.85
CA ALA A 98 18.41 8.80 -12.46
C ALA A 98 17.28 8.81 -11.41
N LEU A 99 17.40 7.99 -10.36
CA LEU A 99 16.49 8.01 -9.21
C LEU A 99 16.48 9.39 -8.57
N ALA A 100 17.64 9.96 -8.24
CA ALA A 100 17.73 11.28 -7.63
C ALA A 100 17.11 12.38 -8.52
N TYR A 101 17.39 12.37 -9.83
CA TYR A 101 16.79 13.30 -10.80
C TYR A 101 15.28 13.17 -10.94
N SER A 102 14.73 12.00 -10.67
CA SER A 102 13.29 11.74 -10.79
C SER A 102 12.45 12.29 -9.61
N PHE A 103 13.08 12.68 -8.49
CA PHE A 103 12.36 13.12 -7.29
C PHE A 103 11.46 14.35 -7.49
N PRO A 104 11.91 15.45 -8.13
CA PRO A 104 11.04 16.58 -8.42
C PRO A 104 9.78 16.16 -9.19
N PHE A 105 9.90 15.21 -10.12
CA PHE A 105 8.76 14.65 -10.84
C PHE A 105 7.88 13.80 -9.93
N ALA A 106 8.45 12.97 -9.05
CA ALA A 106 7.68 12.21 -8.05
C ALA A 106 6.81 13.13 -7.16
N ILE A 107 7.35 14.29 -6.78
CA ILE A 107 6.63 15.31 -6.00
C ILE A 107 5.51 15.95 -6.85
N LEU A 108 5.81 16.36 -8.09
CA LEU A 108 4.84 16.98 -8.98
C LEU A 108 3.67 16.04 -9.30
N VAL A 109 3.97 14.78 -9.62
CA VAL A 109 2.94 13.75 -9.81
C VAL A 109 2.09 13.62 -8.55
N GLN A 110 2.69 13.63 -7.37
CA GLN A 110 1.92 13.53 -6.14
C GLN A 110 0.96 14.72 -5.96
N PHE A 111 1.38 15.94 -6.27
CA PHE A 111 0.49 17.10 -6.25
C PHE A 111 -0.65 17.00 -7.26
N LEU A 112 -0.38 16.49 -8.47
CA LEU A 112 -1.41 16.23 -9.46
C LEU A 112 -2.45 15.23 -8.94
N ILE A 113 -1.99 14.13 -8.34
CA ILE A 113 -2.86 13.11 -7.74
C ILE A 113 -3.72 13.68 -6.63
N THR A 114 -3.14 14.47 -5.73
CA THR A 114 -3.87 15.20 -4.68
C THR A 114 -4.90 16.17 -5.29
N GLY A 115 -4.56 16.85 -6.39
CA GLY A 115 -5.49 17.69 -7.14
C GLY A 115 -6.67 16.91 -7.70
N ILE A 116 -6.43 15.73 -8.29
CA ILE A 116 -7.47 14.84 -8.80
C ILE A 116 -8.42 14.41 -7.68
N TYR A 117 -7.90 13.95 -6.54
CA TYR A 117 -8.74 13.59 -5.38
C TYR A 117 -9.56 14.76 -4.84
N THR A 118 -9.00 15.97 -4.89
CA THR A 118 -9.70 17.20 -4.48
C THR A 118 -10.86 17.51 -5.43
N ILE A 119 -10.64 17.44 -6.74
CA ILE A 119 -11.69 17.63 -7.77
C ILE A 119 -12.80 16.57 -7.62
N SER A 120 -12.44 15.32 -7.32
CA SER A 120 -13.39 14.22 -7.12
C SER A 120 -14.32 14.41 -5.91
N THR A 121 -14.04 15.34 -4.99
CA THR A 121 -14.87 15.62 -3.80
C THR A 121 -16.31 16.00 -4.16
N GLY A 122 -16.54 16.55 -5.36
CA GLY A 122 -17.89 16.87 -5.84
C GLY A 122 -18.67 15.66 -6.41
N PHE A 123 -18.06 14.50 -6.57
CA PHE A 123 -18.69 13.33 -7.20
C PHE A 123 -19.76 12.66 -6.33
N PRO A 124 -19.59 12.49 -5.00
CA PRO A 124 -20.61 11.86 -4.16
C PRO A 124 -21.98 12.54 -4.23
N GLU A 125 -22.02 13.87 -4.18
CA GLU A 125 -23.29 14.62 -4.26
C GLU A 125 -23.95 14.49 -5.64
N LYS A 126 -23.15 14.57 -6.72
CA LYS A 126 -23.65 14.33 -8.09
C LYS A 126 -24.16 12.90 -8.26
N ALA A 127 -23.51 11.93 -7.61
CA ALA A 127 -23.90 10.53 -7.61
C ALA A 127 -25.21 10.29 -6.86
N ARG A 128 -25.41 10.92 -5.69
CA ARG A 128 -26.69 10.89 -4.95
C ARG A 128 -27.85 11.39 -5.81
N ARG A 129 -27.69 12.54 -6.47
CA ARG A 129 -28.69 13.09 -7.40
C ARG A 129 -28.95 12.20 -8.61
N ALA A 130 -27.93 11.51 -9.11
CA ALA A 130 -28.09 10.54 -10.20
C ALA A 130 -28.91 9.32 -9.75
N VAL A 131 -28.69 8.82 -8.53
CA VAL A 131 -29.47 7.75 -7.92
C VAL A 131 -30.91 8.16 -7.69
N ASP A 132 -31.17 9.36 -7.16
CA ASP A 132 -32.54 9.87 -6.97
C ASP A 132 -33.33 9.91 -8.28
N ALA A 133 -32.69 10.40 -9.35
CA ALA A 133 -33.24 10.44 -10.70
C ALA A 133 -33.29 9.08 -11.42
N GLY A 134 -32.90 7.96 -10.80
CA GLY A 134 -32.88 6.63 -11.42
C GLY A 134 -31.84 6.46 -12.54
N ARG A 135 -30.88 7.39 -12.69
CA ARG A 135 -29.87 7.40 -13.75
C ARG A 135 -28.62 6.62 -13.34
N TYR A 136 -28.78 5.31 -13.18
CA TYR A 136 -27.71 4.42 -12.69
C TYR A 136 -26.45 4.41 -13.57
N GLY A 137 -26.58 4.64 -14.90
CA GLY A 137 -25.40 4.77 -15.78
C GLY A 137 -24.51 5.95 -15.41
N ARG A 138 -25.10 7.11 -15.08
CA ARG A 138 -24.35 8.29 -14.61
C ARG A 138 -23.75 8.08 -13.24
N TYR A 139 -24.47 7.39 -12.34
CA TYR A 139 -23.95 6.98 -11.04
C TYR A 139 -22.69 6.10 -11.19
N CYS A 140 -22.74 5.06 -12.03
CA CYS A 140 -21.59 4.19 -12.29
C CYS A 140 -20.41 4.97 -12.89
N LEU A 141 -20.66 5.91 -13.81
CA LEU A 141 -19.61 6.77 -14.36
C LEU A 141 -18.93 7.61 -13.28
N LEU A 142 -19.70 8.25 -12.39
CA LEU A 142 -19.16 9.06 -11.29
C LEU A 142 -18.39 8.20 -10.28
N ALA A 143 -18.88 7.00 -9.97
CA ALA A 143 -18.19 6.06 -9.08
C ALA A 143 -16.85 5.53 -9.64
N ASN A 144 -16.63 5.67 -10.95
CA ASN A 144 -15.37 5.36 -11.64
C ASN A 144 -14.67 6.62 -12.17
N GLY A 145 -15.08 7.81 -11.74
CA GLY A 145 -14.53 9.05 -12.28
C GLY A 145 -13.07 9.27 -11.90
N THR A 146 -12.67 8.93 -10.67
CA THR A 146 -11.29 9.14 -10.19
C THR A 146 -10.30 8.26 -10.96
N ILE A 147 -10.61 6.98 -11.18
CA ILE A 147 -9.74 6.08 -11.96
C ILE A 147 -9.58 6.52 -13.41
N LEU A 148 -10.63 7.08 -14.04
CA LEU A 148 -10.53 7.64 -15.39
C LEU A 148 -9.63 8.87 -15.45
N MET A 149 -9.70 9.75 -14.44
CA MET A 149 -8.80 10.90 -14.32
C MET A 149 -7.34 10.46 -14.11
N PHE A 150 -7.11 9.41 -13.32
CA PHE A 150 -5.77 8.82 -13.16
C PHE A 150 -5.24 8.25 -14.47
N ALA A 151 -6.05 7.51 -15.22
CA ALA A 151 -5.65 6.97 -16.52
C ALA A 151 -5.24 8.10 -17.49
N GLY A 152 -6.05 9.17 -17.56
CA GLY A 152 -5.74 10.34 -18.39
C GLY A 152 -4.45 11.06 -17.96
N ALA A 153 -4.30 11.32 -16.67
CA ALA A 153 -3.09 11.95 -16.12
C ALA A 153 -1.84 11.09 -16.35
N GLY A 154 -1.94 9.78 -16.11
CA GLY A 154 -0.86 8.82 -16.36
C GLY A 154 -0.44 8.79 -17.81
N PHE A 155 -1.40 8.77 -18.74
CA PHE A 155 -1.10 8.84 -20.17
C PHE A 155 -0.28 10.07 -20.53
N VAL A 156 -0.72 11.25 -20.06
CA VAL A 156 -0.02 12.51 -20.32
C VAL A 156 1.39 12.50 -19.72
N ILE A 157 1.56 12.03 -18.48
CA ILE A 157 2.88 11.95 -17.83
C ILE A 157 3.84 11.06 -18.62
N GLY A 158 3.43 9.82 -18.91
CA GLY A 158 4.29 8.85 -19.61
C GLY A 158 4.61 9.26 -21.05
N PHE A 159 3.61 9.80 -21.76
CA PHE A 159 3.82 10.32 -23.11
C PHE A 159 4.79 11.50 -23.08
N ALA A 160 4.58 12.47 -22.18
CA ALA A 160 5.41 13.66 -22.10
C ALA A 160 6.85 13.35 -21.69
N SER A 161 7.05 12.40 -20.77
CA SER A 161 8.40 11.98 -20.34
C SER A 161 9.19 11.34 -21.47
N ALA A 162 8.56 10.47 -22.26
CA ALA A 162 9.20 9.84 -23.41
C ALA A 162 9.42 10.84 -24.56
N PHE A 163 8.43 11.68 -24.86
CA PHE A 163 8.49 12.65 -25.96
C PHE A 163 9.53 13.74 -25.73
N HIS A 164 9.71 14.20 -24.48
CA HIS A 164 10.68 15.24 -24.12
C HIS A 164 11.98 14.68 -23.54
N ALA A 165 12.29 13.39 -23.74
CA ALA A 165 13.50 12.78 -23.18
C ALA A 165 14.78 13.56 -23.54
N GLN A 166 14.87 14.10 -24.76
CA GLN A 166 15.98 14.97 -25.18
C GLN A 166 16.03 16.29 -24.39
N GLY A 167 14.87 16.89 -24.11
CA GLY A 167 14.76 18.11 -23.30
C GLY A 167 15.16 17.88 -21.85
N LEU A 168 14.76 16.74 -21.28
CA LEU A 168 15.24 16.31 -19.96
C LEU A 168 16.77 16.12 -19.96
N GLY A 169 17.32 15.56 -21.04
CA GLY A 169 18.75 15.38 -21.18
C GLY A 169 19.54 16.68 -21.20
N ASN A 170 19.03 17.71 -21.88
CA ASN A 170 19.66 19.03 -21.91
C ASN A 170 19.67 19.71 -20.53
N LEU A 171 18.62 19.53 -19.73
CA LEU A 171 18.56 20.06 -18.36
C LEU A 171 19.58 19.38 -17.45
N ILE A 172 19.79 18.08 -17.61
CA ILE A 172 20.73 17.33 -16.80
C ILE A 172 22.18 17.56 -17.25
N ALA A 173 22.44 17.71 -18.55
CA ALA A 173 23.77 18.08 -19.05
C ALA A 173 24.26 19.45 -18.52
N ALA A 174 23.34 20.30 -18.04
CA ALA A 174 23.68 21.56 -17.37
C ALA A 174 24.11 21.38 -15.90
N ILE A 175 23.98 20.17 -15.33
CA ILE A 175 24.32 19.86 -13.94
C ILE A 175 25.82 19.51 -13.85
N PRO A 176 26.60 20.18 -12.99
CA PRO A 176 28.02 19.89 -12.81
C PRO A 176 28.29 18.45 -12.34
N GLU A 177 29.41 17.85 -12.78
CA GLU A 177 29.79 16.47 -12.42
C GLU A 177 29.84 16.21 -10.91
N TRP A 178 30.37 17.15 -10.11
CA TRP A 178 30.44 17.01 -8.65
C TRP A 178 29.04 16.88 -8.02
N LEU A 179 28.04 17.53 -8.61
CA LEU A 179 26.66 17.47 -8.16
C LEU A 179 25.99 16.17 -8.63
N THR A 180 26.28 15.70 -9.85
CA THR A 180 25.83 14.40 -10.36
C THR A 180 26.33 13.25 -9.47
N GLY A 181 27.62 13.23 -9.12
CA GLY A 181 28.20 12.24 -8.20
C GLY A 181 27.55 12.29 -6.82
N GLY A 182 27.37 13.49 -6.27
CA GLY A 182 26.68 13.69 -5.00
C GLY A 182 25.21 13.25 -4.99
N LEU A 183 24.49 13.45 -6.09
CA LEU A 183 23.12 12.97 -6.28
C LEU A 183 23.07 11.45 -6.41
N GLY A 184 24.07 10.82 -7.05
CA GLY A 184 24.21 9.36 -7.09
C GLY A 184 24.40 8.76 -5.70
N THR A 185 25.32 9.30 -4.90
CA THR A 185 25.50 8.88 -3.49
C THR A 185 24.21 9.11 -2.69
N ALA A 186 23.52 10.23 -2.87
CA ALA A 186 22.23 10.47 -2.24
C ALA A 186 21.17 9.44 -2.68
N GLY A 187 21.19 9.02 -3.94
CA GLY A 187 20.36 7.95 -4.52
C GLY A 187 20.47 6.64 -3.75
N LYS A 188 21.70 6.22 -3.45
CA LYS A 188 22.01 5.01 -2.66
C LYS A 188 21.53 5.07 -1.20
N MET A 189 21.46 6.29 -0.64
CA MET A 189 21.01 6.52 0.73
C MET A 189 19.48 6.54 0.89
N LEU A 190 18.74 6.78 -0.19
CA LEU A 190 17.29 7.00 -0.13
C LEU A 190 16.46 5.85 0.45
N PRO A 191 16.78 4.55 0.23
CA PRO A 191 16.04 3.46 0.85
C PRO A 191 15.95 3.58 2.38
N ALA A 192 16.95 4.20 3.03
CA ALA A 192 16.93 4.47 4.47
C ALA A 192 15.73 5.34 4.90
N VAL A 193 15.31 6.31 4.07
CA VAL A 193 14.12 7.13 4.32
C VAL A 193 12.87 6.25 4.33
N GLY A 194 12.73 5.38 3.32
CA GLY A 194 11.62 4.43 3.23
C GLY A 194 11.55 3.51 4.45
N PHE A 195 12.65 2.87 4.80
CA PHE A 195 12.73 1.97 5.96
C PHE A 195 12.45 2.68 7.28
N ALA A 196 12.98 3.90 7.47
CA ALA A 196 12.70 4.71 8.64
C ALA A 196 11.20 5.05 8.78
N VAL A 197 10.53 5.39 7.67
CA VAL A 197 9.09 5.68 7.67
C VAL A 197 8.28 4.44 8.04
N ILE A 198 8.60 3.26 7.49
CA ILE A 198 7.89 2.02 7.85
C ILE A 198 8.11 1.69 9.33
N LEU A 199 9.36 1.71 9.80
CA LEU A 199 9.68 1.46 11.19
C LEU A 199 8.98 2.45 12.12
N SER A 200 8.81 3.70 11.72
CA SER A 200 8.12 4.71 12.53
C SER A 200 6.67 4.37 12.85
N VAL A 201 6.01 3.58 12.00
CA VAL A 201 4.64 3.13 12.19
C VAL A 201 4.62 1.77 12.90
N MET A 202 5.51 0.86 12.52
CA MET A 202 5.50 -0.51 13.04
C MET A 202 6.15 -0.67 14.41
N CYS A 203 7.28 0.02 14.64
CA CYS A 203 8.17 -0.23 15.77
C CYS A 203 7.55 0.24 17.09
N GLY A 204 7.47 -0.65 18.06
CA GLY A 204 7.00 -0.40 19.41
C GLY A 204 7.89 -1.13 20.40
N TRP A 205 7.66 -0.90 21.68
CA TRP A 205 8.41 -1.59 22.75
C TRP A 205 8.26 -3.13 22.67
N ASP A 206 7.12 -3.59 22.16
CA ASP A 206 6.74 -4.99 21.94
C ASP A 206 7.35 -5.62 20.68
N THR A 207 7.82 -4.82 19.73
CA THR A 207 8.43 -5.28 18.46
C THR A 207 9.92 -4.95 18.36
N GLY A 208 10.47 -4.16 19.29
CA GLY A 208 11.90 -3.84 19.38
C GLY A 208 12.84 -5.04 19.30
N PRO A 209 12.57 -6.17 20.01
CA PRO A 209 13.41 -7.37 19.91
C PRO A 209 13.49 -7.93 18.48
N PHE A 210 12.42 -7.81 17.69
CA PHE A 210 12.41 -8.27 16.29
C PHE A 210 13.26 -7.38 15.37
N VAL A 211 13.40 -6.08 15.69
CA VAL A 211 14.34 -5.20 14.97
C VAL A 211 15.79 -5.66 15.18
N ILE A 212 16.14 -5.98 16.43
CA ILE A 212 17.48 -6.50 16.78
C ILE A 212 17.73 -7.85 16.12
N LEU A 213 16.72 -8.74 16.13
CA LEU A 213 16.78 -10.04 15.47
C LEU A 213 17.02 -9.88 13.95
N GLY A 214 16.27 -8.99 13.30
CA GLY A 214 16.42 -8.71 11.87
C GLY A 214 17.81 -8.17 11.52
N TYR A 215 18.31 -7.21 12.30
CA TYR A 215 19.68 -6.71 12.16
C TYR A 215 20.71 -7.82 12.35
N GLY A 216 20.64 -8.56 13.45
CA GLY A 216 21.60 -9.62 13.77
C GLY A 216 21.65 -10.72 12.72
N ALA A 217 20.49 -11.16 12.25
CA ALA A 217 20.38 -12.18 11.21
C ALA A 217 20.92 -11.71 9.85
N ALA A 218 20.74 -10.44 9.50
CA ALA A 218 21.26 -9.89 8.25
C ALA A 218 22.76 -9.62 8.34
N ALA A 219 23.19 -8.85 9.34
CA ALA A 219 24.55 -8.34 9.46
C ALA A 219 25.58 -9.42 9.85
N TYR A 220 25.24 -10.31 10.78
CA TYR A 220 26.19 -11.30 11.30
C TYR A 220 26.01 -12.68 10.69
N LEU A 221 24.77 -13.08 10.41
CA LEU A 221 24.48 -14.41 9.88
C LEU A 221 24.33 -14.43 8.35
N ASN A 222 24.33 -13.26 7.68
CA ASN A 222 24.11 -13.12 6.24
C ASN A 222 22.86 -13.86 5.73
N VAL A 223 21.82 -13.92 6.57
CA VAL A 223 20.58 -14.60 6.21
C VAL A 223 19.81 -13.74 5.20
N PRO A 224 19.39 -14.29 4.06
CA PRO A 224 18.61 -13.54 3.09
C PRO A 224 17.26 -13.10 3.69
N VAL A 225 16.72 -11.98 3.20
CA VAL A 225 15.51 -11.34 3.73
C VAL A 225 14.32 -12.30 3.85
N ILE A 226 14.16 -13.23 2.89
CA ILE A 226 13.12 -14.27 2.93
C ILE A 226 13.31 -15.21 4.13
N GLY A 227 14.54 -15.64 4.39
CA GLY A 227 14.86 -16.48 5.55
C GLY A 227 14.49 -15.77 6.85
N ILE A 228 14.82 -14.49 6.96
CA ILE A 228 14.46 -13.65 8.12
C ILE A 228 12.95 -13.53 8.27
N ALA A 229 12.20 -13.33 7.18
CA ALA A 229 10.75 -13.29 7.19
C ALA A 229 10.13 -14.61 7.70
N LEU A 230 10.62 -15.76 7.22
CA LEU A 230 10.15 -17.08 7.63
C LEU A 230 10.46 -17.36 9.10
N PHE A 231 11.69 -17.11 9.56
CA PHE A 231 12.05 -17.29 10.97
C PHE A 231 11.24 -16.37 11.88
N SER A 232 11.11 -15.09 11.51
CA SER A 232 10.33 -14.13 12.28
C SER A 232 8.84 -14.52 12.33
N ALA A 233 8.29 -15.05 11.24
CA ALA A 233 6.91 -15.54 11.20
C ALA A 233 6.71 -16.75 12.11
N ALA A 234 7.64 -17.71 12.12
CA ALA A 234 7.62 -18.84 13.03
C ALA A 234 7.67 -18.40 14.51
N PHE A 235 8.58 -17.47 14.86
CA PHE A 235 8.63 -16.92 16.21
C PHE A 235 7.38 -16.12 16.58
N ALA A 236 6.86 -15.32 15.65
CA ALA A 236 5.63 -14.56 15.86
C ALA A 236 4.42 -15.48 16.09
N TRP A 237 4.35 -16.61 15.37
CA TRP A 237 3.33 -17.65 15.55
C TRP A 237 3.40 -18.31 16.93
N ILE A 238 4.59 -18.72 17.38
CA ILE A 238 4.79 -19.31 18.72
C ILE A 238 4.34 -18.32 19.81
N LEU A 239 4.66 -17.04 19.65
CA LEU A 239 4.24 -16.00 20.60
C LEU A 239 2.74 -15.68 20.52
N TYR A 240 2.12 -15.91 19.36
CA TYR A 240 0.67 -15.75 19.17
C TYR A 240 -0.08 -16.84 19.97
N GLU A 241 0.29 -18.12 19.79
CA GLU A 241 -0.34 -19.24 20.50
C GLU A 241 -0.18 -19.13 22.03
N ARG A 242 0.98 -18.68 22.51
CA ARG A 242 1.23 -18.50 23.96
C ARG A 242 0.37 -17.41 24.59
N LYS A 243 -0.05 -16.39 23.82
CA LYS A 243 -0.84 -15.27 24.34
C LYS A 243 -2.34 -15.58 24.38
N GLU A 244 -2.84 -16.37 23.42
CA GLU A 244 -4.20 -16.93 23.49
C GLU A 244 -4.40 -17.85 24.71
N GLY A 245 -3.32 -18.44 25.26
CA GLY A 245 -3.37 -19.21 26.50
C GLY A 245 -3.45 -18.39 27.81
N ALA A 246 -3.24 -17.07 27.76
CA ALA A 246 -3.13 -16.22 28.96
C ALA A 246 -4.29 -15.22 29.16
N ASP A 247 -4.98 -14.80 28.08
CA ASP A 247 -5.96 -13.69 28.11
C ASP A 247 -7.45 -14.16 28.06
N VAL A 248 -7.79 -15.32 28.64
CA VAL A 248 -9.20 -15.71 28.86
C VAL A 248 -9.76 -15.02 30.12
N HIS A 249 -9.92 -13.70 30.07
CA HIS A 249 -10.83 -12.96 30.96
C HIS A 249 -11.47 -11.80 30.18
N PRO A 250 -12.78 -11.85 29.92
CA PRO A 250 -13.45 -10.84 29.11
C PRO A 250 -13.62 -9.53 29.90
N GLY A 251 -13.07 -8.44 29.36
CA GLY A 251 -13.18 -7.09 29.94
C GLY A 251 -14.28 -6.26 29.27
N GLU A 252 -15.19 -5.73 30.09
CA GLU A 252 -16.09 -4.54 30.02
C GLU A 252 -16.67 -4.03 28.67
N ALA A 253 -16.00 -4.18 27.54
CA ALA A 253 -16.56 -3.91 26.21
C ALA A 253 -17.50 -5.03 25.72
N GLU A 254 -17.28 -6.27 26.18
CA GLU A 254 -18.18 -7.39 25.90
C GLU A 254 -19.54 -7.22 26.60
N GLU A 255 -19.61 -6.57 27.76
CA GLU A 255 -20.85 -6.45 28.54
C GLU A 255 -21.86 -5.50 27.88
N ASN A 256 -21.39 -4.39 27.30
CA ASN A 256 -22.24 -3.43 26.60
C ASN A 256 -22.72 -3.90 25.21
N ILE A 257 -21.99 -4.81 24.56
CA ILE A 257 -22.36 -5.39 23.26
C ILE A 257 -23.18 -6.67 23.45
N SER A 258 -22.85 -7.50 24.45
CA SER A 258 -23.65 -8.64 24.92
C SER A 258 -25.04 -8.20 25.38
N ALA A 259 -25.15 -7.10 26.12
CA ALA A 259 -26.46 -6.55 26.52
C ALA A 259 -27.34 -6.15 25.33
N LYS A 260 -26.74 -5.65 24.23
CA LYS A 260 -27.46 -5.37 22.97
C LYS A 260 -27.73 -6.63 22.14
N ALA A 261 -26.81 -7.60 22.12
CA ALA A 261 -26.96 -8.86 21.40
C ALA A 261 -28.00 -9.79 22.05
N ASN A 262 -28.05 -9.86 23.38
CA ASN A 262 -29.08 -10.58 24.13
C ASN A 262 -30.48 -9.97 23.95
N GLY A 263 -30.56 -8.64 23.74
CA GLY A 263 -31.78 -7.99 23.28
C GLY A 263 -32.24 -8.48 21.89
N LEU A 264 -31.30 -8.79 20.99
CA LEU A 264 -31.58 -9.32 19.65
C LEU A 264 -31.89 -10.82 19.62
N GLU A 265 -31.32 -11.65 20.50
CA GLU A 265 -31.71 -13.06 20.64
C GLU A 265 -33.17 -13.21 21.11
N ASN A 266 -33.61 -12.36 22.04
CA ASN A 266 -35.02 -12.27 22.42
C ASN A 266 -35.91 -11.79 21.24
N THR A 267 -35.35 -11.04 20.29
CA THR A 267 -36.06 -10.63 19.08
C THR A 267 -36.20 -11.79 18.08
N LYS A 268 -35.20 -12.68 17.97
CA LYS A 268 -35.31 -13.92 17.18
C LYS A 268 -36.32 -14.91 17.80
N ALA A 269 -36.35 -15.04 19.12
CA ALA A 269 -37.34 -15.87 19.82
C ALA A 269 -38.78 -15.33 19.64
N GLY A 270 -38.98 -14.01 19.81
CA GLY A 270 -40.29 -13.38 19.62
C GLY A 270 -40.77 -13.29 18.16
N VAL A 271 -39.87 -13.36 17.18
CA VAL A 271 -40.23 -13.44 15.74
C VAL A 271 -40.54 -14.89 15.34
N ALA A 272 -39.86 -15.89 15.93
CA ALA A 272 -40.16 -17.30 15.69
C ALA A 272 -41.54 -17.71 16.25
N GLU A 273 -41.89 -17.28 17.46
CA GLU A 273 -43.21 -17.59 18.08
C GLU A 273 -44.39 -16.86 17.42
N ASN A 274 -44.18 -15.71 16.78
CA ASN A 274 -45.24 -14.98 16.08
C ASN A 274 -45.51 -15.47 14.64
N THR A 275 -44.86 -16.55 14.21
CA THR A 275 -45.11 -17.14 12.88
C THR A 275 -46.31 -18.09 12.86
N GLU A 276 -46.84 -18.50 14.03
CA GLU A 276 -48.02 -19.39 14.10
C GLU A 276 -49.36 -18.68 14.37
N ASN A 277 -49.36 -17.41 14.79
CA ASN A 277 -50.59 -16.62 14.91
C ASN A 277 -50.50 -15.37 14.04
N GLY A 278 -51.38 -15.28 13.05
CA GLY A 278 -51.42 -14.25 12.01
C GLY A 278 -51.58 -12.80 12.52
N GLY A 279 -50.53 -12.25 13.11
CA GLY A 279 -50.39 -10.85 13.51
C GLY A 279 -49.42 -10.12 12.59
N LYS A 280 -49.84 -8.97 12.05
CA LYS A 280 -49.03 -8.05 11.25
C LYS A 280 -47.78 -7.62 12.03
N THR A 281 -46.63 -8.22 11.74
CA THR A 281 -45.33 -7.64 12.09
C THR A 281 -45.01 -6.51 11.11
N ASP A 282 -44.64 -5.36 11.67
CA ASP A 282 -44.30 -4.15 10.93
C ASP A 282 -43.04 -4.39 10.07
N ARG A 283 -43.24 -4.68 8.78
CA ARG A 283 -42.19 -4.96 7.78
C ARG A 283 -41.40 -3.68 7.48
N THR A 284 -40.40 -3.37 8.30
CA THR A 284 -39.63 -2.10 8.21
C THR A 284 -38.40 -2.15 7.28
N THR A 285 -38.08 -3.28 6.66
CA THR A 285 -37.02 -3.36 5.64
C THR A 285 -37.57 -3.98 4.35
N GLY A 286 -37.58 -3.23 3.25
CA GLY A 286 -37.98 -3.70 1.91
C GLY A 286 -37.01 -4.71 1.28
N VAL A 287 -36.34 -5.51 2.12
CA VAL A 287 -35.37 -6.54 1.77
C VAL A 287 -36.11 -7.82 1.40
N GLN A 288 -35.68 -8.46 0.32
CA GLN A 288 -36.04 -9.83 -0.04
C GLN A 288 -34.96 -10.77 0.48
N PRO A 289 -35.20 -11.56 1.55
CA PRO A 289 -34.22 -12.49 2.08
C PRO A 289 -33.88 -13.56 1.04
N LEU A 290 -32.59 -13.81 0.86
CA LEU A 290 -32.05 -14.81 -0.06
C LEU A 290 -31.58 -16.05 0.72
N PRO A 291 -31.66 -17.25 0.12
CA PRO A 291 -31.05 -18.45 0.70
C PRO A 291 -29.54 -18.29 0.87
N ASP A 292 -28.98 -18.85 1.95
CA ASP A 292 -27.55 -18.74 2.29
C ASP A 292 -26.61 -19.12 1.13
N THR A 293 -26.95 -20.16 0.36
CA THR A 293 -26.16 -20.59 -0.81
C THR A 293 -26.10 -19.50 -1.89
N GLU A 294 -27.21 -18.83 -2.15
CA GLU A 294 -27.27 -17.73 -3.11
C GLU A 294 -26.57 -16.48 -2.58
N LEU A 295 -26.82 -16.14 -1.30
CA LEU A 295 -26.19 -15.00 -0.65
C LEU A 295 -24.67 -15.13 -0.63
N LYS A 296 -24.14 -16.33 -0.33
CA LYS A 296 -22.70 -16.61 -0.36
C LYS A 296 -22.11 -16.44 -1.75
N ARG A 297 -22.82 -16.84 -2.80
CA ARG A 297 -22.40 -16.62 -4.19
C ARG A 297 -22.35 -15.12 -4.53
N ILE A 298 -23.34 -14.35 -4.09
CA ILE A 298 -23.40 -12.89 -4.29
C ILE A 298 -22.29 -12.19 -3.49
N SER A 299 -22.09 -12.59 -2.23
CA SER A 299 -21.03 -12.13 -1.35
C SER A 299 -19.66 -12.32 -1.99
N ARG A 300 -19.36 -13.52 -2.49
CA ARG A 300 -18.10 -13.81 -3.19
C ARG A 300 -17.88 -12.97 -4.45
N ARG A 301 -18.93 -12.73 -5.24
CA ARG A 301 -18.85 -11.81 -6.39
C ARG A 301 -18.61 -10.37 -5.96
N THR A 302 -19.20 -9.96 -4.84
CA THR A 302 -19.01 -8.62 -4.26
C THR A 302 -17.59 -8.46 -3.71
N ALA A 303 -17.04 -9.47 -3.06
CA ALA A 303 -15.66 -9.49 -2.60
C ALA A 303 -14.65 -9.33 -3.76
N LEU A 304 -14.90 -9.96 -4.91
CA LEU A 304 -14.07 -9.77 -6.11
C LEU A 304 -14.21 -8.36 -6.70
N ARG A 305 -15.29 -7.64 -6.42
CA ARG A 305 -15.43 -6.23 -6.79
C ARG A 305 -14.65 -5.29 -5.85
N ALA A 306 -14.01 -5.79 -4.79
CA ALA A 306 -13.15 -4.98 -3.93
C ALA A 306 -11.99 -4.31 -4.67
N TYR A 307 -11.56 -4.85 -5.83
CA TYR A 307 -10.62 -4.19 -6.74
C TYR A 307 -11.13 -2.87 -7.32
N PHE A 308 -12.41 -2.52 -7.12
CA PHE A 308 -12.98 -1.25 -7.56
C PHE A 308 -13.26 -0.29 -6.41
N LEU A 309 -12.81 -0.62 -5.19
CA LEU A 309 -13.08 0.17 -3.98
C LEU A 309 -12.53 1.59 -4.06
N GLN A 310 -11.42 1.83 -4.74
CA GLN A 310 -10.82 3.17 -4.77
C GLN A 310 -11.06 3.90 -6.10
N ASN A 311 -11.86 3.32 -7.01
CA ASN A 311 -12.13 3.91 -8.33
C ASN A 311 -12.78 5.31 -8.30
N GLY A 312 -13.43 5.64 -7.19
CA GLY A 312 -14.10 6.90 -6.89
C GLY A 312 -13.59 7.53 -5.60
N TYR A 313 -12.34 7.23 -5.21
CA TYR A 313 -11.70 7.82 -4.04
C TYR A 313 -11.68 9.36 -4.16
N ASN A 314 -11.98 10.03 -3.06
CA ASN A 314 -12.03 11.49 -2.96
C ASN A 314 -11.89 11.97 -1.51
N TYR A 315 -11.52 13.22 -1.27
CA TYR A 315 -11.36 13.72 0.10
C TYR A 315 -12.67 14.01 0.85
N GLY A 316 -13.82 13.99 0.17
CA GLY A 316 -15.12 14.23 0.79
C GLY A 316 -15.63 13.06 1.61
N ASN A 317 -15.68 11.87 1.02
CA ASN A 317 -16.14 10.64 1.69
C ASN A 317 -15.20 9.45 1.53
N TYR A 318 -13.96 9.68 1.09
CA TYR A 318 -12.93 8.66 0.88
C TYR A 318 -13.43 7.60 -0.09
N GLU A 319 -13.64 6.38 0.38
CA GLU A 319 -14.04 5.23 -0.44
C GLU A 319 -15.57 5.05 -0.46
N GLY A 320 -16.34 5.91 0.22
CA GLY A 320 -17.78 5.76 0.40
C GLY A 320 -18.56 5.62 -0.92
N LEU A 321 -18.27 6.47 -1.91
CA LEU A 321 -18.93 6.39 -3.23
C LEU A 321 -18.64 5.07 -3.95
N SER A 322 -17.43 4.55 -3.83
CA SER A 322 -17.05 3.30 -4.45
C SER A 322 -17.51 2.09 -3.66
N TYR A 323 -17.62 2.19 -2.34
CA TYR A 323 -18.22 1.18 -1.49
C TYR A 323 -19.66 0.87 -1.93
N SER A 324 -20.49 1.91 -2.16
CA SER A 324 -21.84 1.71 -2.71
C SER A 324 -21.82 1.12 -4.12
N PHE A 325 -20.80 1.42 -4.93
CA PHE A 325 -20.65 0.86 -6.29
C PHE A 325 -20.24 -0.61 -6.29
N VAL A 326 -19.40 -1.02 -5.33
CA VAL A 326 -19.04 -2.41 -5.09
C VAL A 326 -20.29 -3.22 -4.73
N LEU A 327 -21.11 -2.71 -3.82
CA LEU A 327 -22.35 -3.35 -3.36
C LEU A 327 -23.51 -3.29 -4.35
N PHE A 328 -23.51 -2.34 -5.30
CA PHE A 328 -24.67 -2.05 -6.15
C PHE A 328 -25.33 -3.28 -6.81
N PRO A 329 -24.60 -4.24 -7.42
CA PRO A 329 -25.23 -5.42 -8.01
C PRO A 329 -25.88 -6.36 -6.98
N ALA A 330 -25.33 -6.43 -5.77
CA ALA A 330 -25.87 -7.24 -4.68
C ALA A 330 -27.12 -6.59 -4.09
N LEU A 331 -27.08 -5.27 -3.85
CA LEU A 331 -28.22 -4.51 -3.35
C LEU A 331 -29.42 -4.56 -4.32
N ARG A 332 -29.18 -4.56 -5.64
CA ARG A 332 -30.26 -4.73 -6.64
C ARG A 332 -31.00 -6.06 -6.52
N ARG A 333 -30.39 -7.10 -5.93
CA ARG A 333 -31.05 -8.39 -5.70
C ARG A 333 -31.77 -8.44 -4.37
N LEU A 334 -31.20 -7.81 -3.34
CA LEU A 334 -31.81 -7.71 -2.01
C LEU A 334 -33.00 -6.74 -1.98
N PHE A 335 -32.99 -5.70 -2.82
CA PHE A 335 -34.04 -4.68 -2.85
C PHE A 335 -34.73 -4.63 -4.22
N PRO A 336 -35.83 -5.38 -4.42
CA PRO A 336 -36.60 -5.32 -5.67
C PRO A 336 -37.33 -3.98 -5.85
N ALA A 337 -37.69 -3.31 -4.75
CA ALA A 337 -38.32 -1.99 -4.79
C ALA A 337 -37.29 -0.88 -5.03
N GLU A 338 -37.51 -0.08 -6.08
CA GLU A 338 -36.56 0.97 -6.47
C GLU A 338 -36.35 2.03 -5.37
N LYS A 339 -37.39 2.34 -4.60
CA LYS A 339 -37.32 3.30 -3.48
C LYS A 339 -36.34 2.85 -2.40
N ASP A 340 -36.41 1.58 -1.99
CA ASP A 340 -35.56 1.03 -0.93
C ASP A 340 -34.12 0.85 -1.42
N LEU A 341 -33.93 0.41 -2.67
CA LEU A 341 -32.62 0.36 -3.31
C LEU A 341 -31.94 1.75 -3.34
N LYS A 342 -32.66 2.80 -3.73
CA LYS A 342 -32.12 4.18 -3.75
C LYS A 342 -31.71 4.65 -2.38
N ARG A 343 -32.50 4.34 -1.35
CA ARG A 343 -32.18 4.67 0.05
C ARG A 343 -30.88 3.99 0.47
N GLU A 344 -30.81 2.68 0.34
CA GLU A 344 -29.66 1.89 0.77
C GLU A 344 -28.37 2.25 0.01
N LEU A 345 -28.47 2.53 -1.29
CA LEU A 345 -27.32 3.01 -2.07
C LEU A 345 -26.77 4.34 -1.55
N LYS A 346 -27.64 5.29 -1.22
CA LYS A 346 -27.23 6.60 -0.68
C LYS A 346 -26.67 6.49 0.74
N ASP A 347 -27.20 5.57 1.54
CA ASP A 347 -26.68 5.30 2.88
C ASP A 347 -25.30 4.65 2.80
N SER A 348 -25.12 3.69 1.89
CA SER A 348 -23.83 3.07 1.58
C SER A 348 -22.77 4.06 1.08
N MET A 349 -23.15 5.19 0.46
CA MET A 349 -22.24 6.27 0.03
C MET A 349 -21.64 7.11 1.16
N SER A 350 -22.00 6.85 2.42
CA SER A 350 -21.37 7.55 3.55
C SER A 350 -19.89 7.17 3.71
N TYR A 351 -19.15 7.95 4.49
CA TYR A 351 -17.71 7.81 4.71
C TYR A 351 -17.31 6.33 4.89
N CYS A 352 -16.29 5.91 4.16
CA CYS A 352 -15.70 4.59 4.28
C CYS A 352 -14.18 4.71 4.05
N SER A 353 -13.40 4.09 4.93
CA SER A 353 -11.95 4.00 4.79
C SER A 353 -11.50 2.66 5.34
N VAL A 354 -11.19 1.71 4.47
CA VAL A 354 -10.74 0.37 4.83
C VAL A 354 -9.74 -0.13 3.80
N ASN A 355 -8.79 -0.96 4.24
CA ASN A 355 -7.86 -1.57 3.31
C ASN A 355 -8.62 -2.43 2.26
N PRO A 356 -8.36 -2.28 0.95
CA PRO A 356 -9.08 -3.01 -0.10
C PRO A 356 -9.06 -4.53 0.04
N ASN A 357 -8.03 -5.07 0.70
CA ASN A 357 -7.89 -6.52 0.91
C ASN A 357 -8.76 -7.05 2.06
N PHE A 358 -9.15 -6.18 2.99
CA PHE A 358 -10.00 -6.49 4.14
C PHE A 358 -11.45 -6.03 3.96
N LEU A 359 -11.72 -5.21 2.93
CA LEU A 359 -13.09 -4.86 2.51
C LEU A 359 -14.04 -6.06 2.42
N PRO A 360 -13.64 -7.25 1.91
CA PRO A 360 -14.54 -8.39 1.81
C PRO A 360 -15.24 -8.76 3.13
N ILE A 361 -14.56 -8.62 4.29
CA ILE A 361 -15.18 -8.86 5.61
C ILE A 361 -16.38 -7.92 5.79
N LEU A 362 -16.15 -6.63 5.51
CA LEU A 362 -17.12 -5.56 5.68
C LEU A 362 -18.30 -5.71 4.72
N THR A 363 -18.06 -6.09 3.46
CA THR A 363 -19.14 -6.29 2.48
C THR A 363 -19.96 -7.54 2.77
N SER A 364 -19.33 -8.66 3.17
CA SER A 364 -20.07 -9.87 3.54
C SER A 364 -20.92 -9.63 4.79
N LEU A 365 -20.36 -8.94 5.79
CA LEU A 365 -21.06 -8.57 7.02
C LEU A 365 -22.26 -7.67 6.70
N HIS A 366 -22.08 -6.66 5.85
CA HIS A 366 -23.17 -5.79 5.41
C HIS A 366 -24.30 -6.61 4.76
N LEU A 367 -23.98 -7.45 3.78
CA LEU A 367 -24.99 -8.21 3.03
C LEU A 367 -25.74 -9.22 3.92
N THR A 368 -25.03 -9.90 4.83
CA THR A 368 -25.63 -10.85 5.77
C THR A 368 -26.48 -10.14 6.83
N SER A 369 -26.03 -9.01 7.37
CA SER A 369 -26.84 -8.17 8.28
C SER A 369 -28.15 -7.72 7.65
N LEU A 370 -28.12 -7.21 6.41
CA LEU A 370 -29.34 -6.84 5.69
C LEU A 370 -30.25 -8.06 5.44
N ASN A 371 -29.66 -9.21 5.07
CA ASN A 371 -30.41 -10.44 4.83
C ASN A 371 -31.08 -10.99 6.11
N CYS A 372 -30.48 -10.74 7.28
CA CYS A 372 -31.05 -11.05 8.59
C CYS A 372 -32.11 -10.03 9.05
N GLY A 373 -32.41 -9.01 8.25
CA GLY A 373 -33.45 -8.02 8.54
C GLY A 373 -32.99 -6.80 9.34
N LEU A 374 -31.68 -6.63 9.58
CA LEU A 374 -31.17 -5.41 10.23
C LEU A 374 -31.47 -4.19 9.36
N SER A 375 -31.70 -3.05 10.02
CA SER A 375 -31.89 -1.80 9.32
C SER A 375 -30.59 -1.33 8.65
N GLY A 376 -30.70 -0.49 7.60
CA GLY A 376 -29.53 0.15 6.98
C GLY A 376 -28.74 1.02 7.97
N GLY A 377 -29.42 1.58 8.98
CA GLY A 377 -28.80 2.34 10.07
C GLY A 377 -27.88 1.47 10.92
N ASP A 378 -28.38 0.34 11.41
CA ASP A 378 -27.59 -0.60 12.23
C ASP A 378 -26.40 -1.16 11.44
N THR A 379 -26.62 -1.46 10.17
CA THR A 379 -25.58 -1.95 9.27
C THR A 379 -24.48 -0.91 9.06
N ARG A 380 -24.85 0.38 8.97
CA ARG A 380 -23.89 1.49 8.89
C ARG A 380 -23.08 1.65 10.18
N ASP A 381 -23.70 1.46 11.34
CA ASP A 381 -23.03 1.60 12.63
C ASP A 381 -22.01 0.46 12.84
N ILE A 382 -22.40 -0.78 12.53
CA ILE A 382 -21.49 -1.93 12.48
C ILE A 382 -20.32 -1.65 11.54
N ARG A 383 -20.63 -1.15 10.33
CA ARG A 383 -19.61 -0.82 9.33
C ARG A 383 -18.60 0.20 9.88
N THR A 384 -19.10 1.27 10.50
CA THR A 384 -18.27 2.35 11.06
C THR A 384 -17.38 1.85 12.19
N ALA A 385 -17.89 0.98 13.07
CA ALA A 385 -17.11 0.35 14.12
C ALA A 385 -15.97 -0.54 13.59
N MET A 386 -16.15 -1.15 12.42
CA MET A 386 -15.18 -2.08 11.81
C MET A 386 -14.14 -1.42 10.92
N MET A 387 -14.36 -0.20 10.43
CA MET A 387 -13.40 0.50 9.54
C MET A 387 -12.02 0.64 10.18
N GLY A 388 -11.95 1.12 11.42
CA GLY A 388 -10.69 1.35 12.13
C GLY A 388 -9.85 0.07 12.31
N PRO A 389 -10.40 -0.99 12.93
CA PRO A 389 -9.69 -2.26 13.10
C PRO A 389 -9.25 -2.89 11.76
N LEU A 390 -10.14 -2.93 10.76
CA LEU A 390 -9.82 -3.56 9.47
C LEU A 390 -8.78 -2.76 8.66
N ALA A 391 -8.82 -1.42 8.74
CA ALA A 391 -7.78 -0.57 8.14
C ALA A 391 -6.42 -0.84 8.79
N GLY A 392 -6.34 -0.79 10.13
CA GLY A 392 -5.07 -0.97 10.85
C GLY A 392 -4.40 -2.32 10.60
N ILE A 393 -5.19 -3.40 10.49
CA ILE A 393 -4.67 -4.75 10.19
C ILE A 393 -4.26 -4.85 8.74
N GLY A 394 -5.10 -4.37 7.82
CA GLY A 394 -4.80 -4.41 6.39
C GLY A 394 -3.51 -3.69 6.08
N ASP A 395 -3.30 -2.52 6.66
CA ASP A 395 -2.07 -1.76 6.46
C ASP A 395 -0.87 -2.48 7.10
N SER A 396 -1.02 -2.99 8.33
CA SER A 396 0.06 -3.72 9.01
C SER A 396 0.50 -5.00 8.29
N LEU A 397 -0.45 -5.80 7.80
CA LEU A 397 -0.17 -7.08 7.15
C LEU A 397 0.21 -6.90 5.68
N VAL A 398 -0.61 -6.18 4.91
CA VAL A 398 -0.41 -6.09 3.47
C VAL A 398 0.66 -5.07 3.13
N GLN A 399 0.56 -3.86 3.68
CA GLN A 399 1.45 -2.76 3.29
C GLN A 399 2.82 -2.85 3.97
N PHE A 400 2.89 -3.29 5.23
CA PHE A 400 4.14 -3.28 5.99
C PHE A 400 4.84 -4.64 6.13
N CYS A 401 4.17 -5.75 5.78
CA CYS A 401 4.77 -7.08 5.87
C CYS A 401 4.84 -7.77 4.50
N ILE A 402 3.70 -8.00 3.84
CA ILE A 402 3.66 -8.73 2.56
C ILE A 402 4.35 -7.93 1.45
N ALA A 403 3.98 -6.68 1.25
CA ALA A 403 4.52 -5.88 0.15
C ALA A 403 6.05 -5.73 0.22
N PRO A 404 6.69 -5.41 1.37
CA PRO A 404 8.14 -5.31 1.47
C PRO A 404 8.88 -6.61 1.10
N VAL A 405 8.37 -7.76 1.53
CA VAL A 405 9.00 -9.06 1.25
C VAL A 405 9.00 -9.35 -0.26
N PHE A 406 7.85 -9.21 -0.91
CA PHE A 406 7.77 -9.42 -2.37
C PHE A 406 8.57 -8.36 -3.14
N SER A 407 8.51 -7.09 -2.72
CA SER A 407 9.21 -5.99 -3.38
C SER A 407 10.72 -6.19 -3.35
N THR A 408 11.25 -6.61 -2.21
CA THR A 408 12.68 -6.93 -2.06
C THR A 408 13.09 -8.11 -2.93
N LEU A 409 12.32 -9.19 -2.91
CA LEU A 409 12.59 -10.36 -3.75
C LEU A 409 12.62 -9.99 -5.23
N GLY A 410 11.61 -9.22 -5.67
CA GLY A 410 11.53 -8.74 -7.04
C GLY A 410 12.68 -7.81 -7.43
N ALA A 411 13.03 -6.87 -6.54
CA ALA A 411 14.13 -5.93 -6.73
C ALA A 411 15.48 -6.66 -6.84
N SER A 412 15.78 -7.59 -5.93
CA SER A 412 17.03 -8.35 -5.94
C SER A 412 17.23 -9.16 -7.22
N LEU A 413 16.17 -9.79 -7.75
CA LEU A 413 16.23 -10.49 -9.04
C LEU A 413 16.37 -9.52 -10.22
N ALA A 414 15.76 -8.33 -10.14
CA ALA A 414 15.87 -7.31 -11.18
C ALA A 414 17.26 -6.64 -11.19
N GLU A 415 17.92 -6.46 -10.05
CA GLU A 415 19.33 -6.01 -9.97
C GLU A 415 20.26 -6.96 -10.71
N GLN A 416 19.96 -8.26 -10.67
CA GLN A 416 20.67 -9.29 -11.43
C GLN A 416 20.30 -9.30 -12.94
N GLY A 417 19.48 -8.35 -13.40
CA GLY A 417 19.01 -8.24 -14.77
C GLY A 417 17.92 -9.24 -15.16
N SER A 418 17.29 -9.92 -14.20
CA SER A 418 16.27 -10.94 -14.47
C SER A 418 14.86 -10.36 -14.53
N MET A 419 14.17 -10.56 -15.67
CA MET A 419 12.75 -10.23 -15.82
C MET A 419 11.84 -11.08 -14.92
N ALA A 420 12.36 -12.16 -14.33
CA ALA A 420 11.64 -12.93 -13.31
C ALA A 420 11.30 -12.05 -12.08
N GLY A 421 12.11 -11.04 -11.77
CA GLY A 421 11.89 -10.15 -10.61
C GLY A 421 10.52 -9.46 -10.63
N PRO A 422 10.22 -8.58 -11.61
CA PRO A 422 8.92 -7.92 -11.71
C PRO A 422 7.75 -8.89 -11.87
N VAL A 423 7.96 -10.02 -12.57
CA VAL A 423 6.91 -11.02 -12.80
C VAL A 423 6.54 -11.76 -11.52
N ILE A 424 7.54 -12.24 -10.76
CA ILE A 424 7.34 -12.93 -9.48
C ILE A 424 6.73 -11.97 -8.47
N PHE A 425 7.20 -10.72 -8.44
CA PHE A 425 6.60 -9.67 -7.61
C PHE A 425 5.11 -9.54 -7.90
N LEU A 426 4.76 -9.26 -9.16
CA LEU A 426 3.39 -8.94 -9.55
C LEU A 426 2.46 -10.13 -9.40
N LEU A 427 2.83 -11.31 -9.92
CA LEU A 427 1.99 -12.50 -9.83
C LEU A 427 1.92 -13.05 -8.41
N GLY A 428 3.05 -13.06 -7.70
CA GLY A 428 3.13 -13.57 -6.33
C GLY A 428 2.27 -12.75 -5.37
N ILE A 429 2.44 -11.42 -5.36
CA ILE A 429 1.66 -10.56 -4.47
C ILE A 429 0.18 -10.60 -4.83
N ASN A 430 -0.20 -10.50 -6.11
CA ASN A 430 -1.62 -10.49 -6.50
C ASN A 430 -2.31 -11.84 -6.23
N SER A 431 -1.60 -12.96 -6.38
CA SER A 431 -2.14 -14.28 -6.05
C SER A 431 -2.41 -14.40 -4.54
N LEU A 432 -1.47 -13.95 -3.71
CA LEU A 432 -1.63 -13.93 -2.26
C LEU A 432 -2.75 -12.98 -1.82
N LEU A 433 -2.83 -11.79 -2.41
CA LEU A 433 -3.89 -10.82 -2.10
C LEU A 433 -5.28 -11.29 -2.56
N LEU A 434 -5.36 -12.01 -3.68
CA LEU A 434 -6.62 -12.64 -4.11
C LEU A 434 -7.05 -13.72 -3.12
N ALA A 435 -6.13 -14.59 -2.70
CA ALA A 435 -6.39 -15.59 -1.67
C ALA A 435 -6.86 -14.93 -0.37
N LEU A 436 -6.18 -13.87 0.07
CA LEU A 436 -6.54 -13.09 1.26
C LEU A 436 -7.96 -12.51 1.15
N LYS A 437 -8.31 -11.88 0.01
CA LYS A 437 -9.66 -11.34 -0.23
C LYS A 437 -10.74 -12.43 -0.13
N LEU A 438 -10.50 -13.61 -0.70
CA LEU A 438 -11.44 -14.74 -0.66
C LEU A 438 -11.57 -15.34 0.74
N SER A 439 -10.47 -15.45 1.49
CA SER A 439 -10.49 -15.90 2.89
C SER A 439 -11.23 -14.92 3.79
N ASN A 440 -10.99 -13.62 3.58
CA ASN A 440 -11.66 -12.52 4.29
C ASN A 440 -13.17 -12.48 4.02
N GLU A 441 -13.60 -12.79 2.79
CA GLU A 441 -15.02 -12.92 2.44
C GLU A 441 -15.70 -14.02 3.27
N ALA A 442 -15.08 -15.21 3.33
CA ALA A 442 -15.61 -16.34 4.08
C ALA A 442 -15.69 -16.04 5.58
N LEU A 443 -14.68 -15.34 6.12
CA LEU A 443 -14.68 -14.86 7.50
C LEU A 443 -15.86 -13.90 7.74
N GLY A 444 -16.02 -12.88 6.90
CA GLY A 444 -17.13 -11.92 7.03
C GLY A 444 -18.51 -12.58 6.95
N PHE A 445 -18.68 -13.59 6.09
CA PHE A 445 -19.93 -14.34 5.98
C PHE A 445 -20.24 -15.14 7.25
N ARG A 446 -19.23 -15.82 7.83
CA ARG A 446 -19.40 -16.54 9.10
C ARG A 446 -19.73 -15.61 10.26
N LEU A 447 -19.09 -14.44 10.30
CA LEU A 447 -19.29 -13.44 11.35
C LEU A 447 -20.68 -12.80 11.29
N GLY A 448 -21.16 -12.50 10.08
CA GLY A 448 -22.49 -11.94 9.89
C GLY A 448 -23.61 -12.90 10.30
N ASN A 449 -23.41 -14.21 10.08
CA ASN A 449 -24.35 -15.23 10.52
C ASN A 449 -24.32 -15.47 12.04
N SER A 450 -23.22 -15.14 12.73
CA SER A 450 -23.01 -15.48 14.15
C SER A 450 -23.27 -14.33 15.14
N LEU A 451 -23.92 -13.21 14.73
CA LEU A 451 -24.20 -12.00 15.54
C LEU A 451 -23.14 -11.71 16.64
N ALA A 452 -22.01 -11.17 16.18
CA ALA A 452 -21.01 -10.34 16.88
C ALA A 452 -20.70 -10.56 18.38
N GLY A 453 -19.44 -10.95 18.64
CA GLY A 453 -18.76 -10.77 19.93
C GLY A 453 -17.24 -10.99 19.86
N ARG A 454 -16.76 -11.85 18.95
CA ARG A 454 -15.36 -12.30 18.96
C ARG A 454 -14.37 -11.46 18.13
N MET A 455 -14.78 -10.36 17.51
CA MET A 455 -13.97 -9.71 16.45
C MET A 455 -12.72 -9.01 16.97
N GLN A 456 -12.78 -8.32 18.11
CA GLN A 456 -11.64 -7.50 18.54
C GLN A 456 -10.50 -8.35 19.15
N GLY A 457 -10.83 -9.50 19.75
CA GLY A 457 -9.88 -10.43 20.38
C GLY A 457 -8.94 -11.16 19.43
N TYR A 458 -9.41 -11.60 18.25
CA TYR A 458 -8.56 -12.31 17.27
C TYR A 458 -7.73 -11.37 16.37
N LEU A 459 -8.21 -10.13 16.19
CA LEU A 459 -7.66 -9.20 15.21
C LEU A 459 -6.45 -8.42 15.72
N ALA A 460 -6.40 -8.09 17.02
CA ALA A 460 -5.26 -7.40 17.61
C ALA A 460 -3.98 -8.26 17.69
N PRO A 461 -4.03 -9.55 18.10
CA PRO A 461 -2.84 -10.40 18.15
C PRO A 461 -2.26 -10.71 16.76
N LEU A 462 -3.11 -10.85 15.73
CA LEU A 462 -2.67 -11.04 14.34
C LEU A 462 -1.94 -9.80 13.80
N SER A 463 -2.45 -8.60 14.06
CA SER A 463 -1.78 -7.33 13.72
C SER A 463 -0.41 -7.23 14.40
N LEU A 464 -0.34 -7.60 15.68
CA LEU A 464 0.91 -7.61 16.43
C LEU A 464 1.92 -8.61 15.85
N ALA A 465 1.48 -9.82 15.48
CA ALA A 465 2.34 -10.81 14.84
C ALA A 465 2.88 -10.29 13.49
N ALA A 466 2.03 -9.69 12.64
CA ALA A 466 2.45 -9.08 11.38
C ALA A 466 3.47 -7.95 11.59
N ARG A 467 3.26 -7.10 12.60
CA ARG A 467 4.20 -6.03 12.95
C ARG A 467 5.56 -6.55 13.39
N ARG A 468 5.62 -7.65 14.17
CA ARG A 468 6.87 -8.31 14.56
C ARG A 468 7.67 -8.77 13.34
N VAL A 469 7.01 -9.48 12.41
CA VAL A 469 7.64 -9.96 11.18
C VAL A 469 8.14 -8.80 10.33
N GLY A 470 7.29 -7.79 10.08
CA GLY A 470 7.69 -6.66 9.26
C GLY A 470 8.82 -5.83 9.88
N CYS A 471 8.85 -5.62 11.21
CA CYS A 471 9.97 -4.95 11.87
C CYS A 471 11.31 -5.67 11.65
N ALA A 472 11.33 -7.01 11.74
CA ALA A 472 12.55 -7.79 11.46
C ALA A 472 12.98 -7.69 10.00
N VAL A 473 12.02 -7.75 9.06
CA VAL A 473 12.28 -7.60 7.63
C VAL A 473 12.81 -6.21 7.29
N ILE A 474 12.19 -5.14 7.79
CA ILE A 474 12.67 -3.78 7.48
C ILE A 474 14.04 -3.51 8.11
N ALA A 475 14.32 -4.07 9.29
CA ALA A 475 15.63 -3.95 9.92
C ALA A 475 16.73 -4.67 9.12
N SER A 476 16.45 -5.84 8.54
CA SER A 476 17.40 -6.51 7.67
C SER A 476 17.62 -5.77 6.36
N LEU A 477 16.56 -5.20 5.78
CA LEU A 477 16.66 -4.38 4.57
C LEU A 477 17.48 -3.11 4.78
N ALA A 478 17.40 -2.49 5.95
CA ALA A 478 18.24 -1.35 6.27
C ALA A 478 19.74 -1.69 6.25
N VAL A 479 20.12 -2.94 6.50
CA VAL A 479 21.51 -3.42 6.40
C VAL A 479 21.88 -3.75 4.95
N SER A 480 21.01 -4.49 4.25
CA SER A 480 21.35 -5.09 2.96
C SER A 480 21.10 -4.19 1.74
N SER A 481 20.24 -3.19 1.86
CA SER A 481 19.68 -2.44 0.72
C SER A 481 19.94 -0.93 0.78
N VAL A 482 20.70 -0.46 1.77
CA VAL A 482 21.17 0.93 1.88
C VAL A 482 22.67 0.90 1.72
N ASP A 483 23.18 1.52 0.66
CA ASP A 483 24.62 1.56 0.39
C ASP A 483 25.21 2.90 0.88
N ILE A 484 25.84 2.85 2.04
CA ILE A 484 26.55 3.98 2.65
C ILE A 484 27.95 3.49 3.02
N ARG A 485 28.95 3.95 2.28
CA ARG A 485 30.35 3.59 2.51
C ARG A 485 31.17 4.82 2.84
N ALA A 486 31.98 4.72 3.88
CA ALA A 486 32.98 5.73 4.19
C ALA A 486 34.18 5.56 3.26
N SER A 487 34.56 6.61 2.53
CA SER A 487 35.71 6.61 1.60
C SER A 487 37.02 7.07 2.25
N VAL A 488 37.03 7.25 3.57
CA VAL A 488 38.21 7.69 4.32
C VAL A 488 39.17 6.51 4.50
N SER A 489 40.18 6.42 3.64
CA SER A 489 41.32 5.50 3.82
C SER A 489 42.65 6.26 3.98
N LEU A 490 43.47 5.78 4.91
CA LEU A 490 44.85 6.24 5.09
C LEU A 490 45.75 5.35 4.23
N SER A 491 46.32 5.92 3.17
CA SER A 491 47.27 5.24 2.29
C SER A 491 48.70 5.70 2.56
N GLY A 492 49.65 4.76 2.64
CA GLY A 492 51.08 5.04 2.75
C GLY A 492 51.91 4.06 1.93
N GLN A 493 52.90 4.56 1.17
CA GLN A 493 53.72 3.77 0.23
C GLN A 493 52.92 2.87 -0.74
N GLY A 494 51.79 3.36 -1.26
CA GLY A 494 51.00 2.62 -2.27
C GLY A 494 50.24 1.41 -1.73
N LYS A 495 50.16 1.23 -0.40
CA LYS A 495 49.25 0.28 0.27
C LYS A 495 48.27 1.05 1.14
N GLU A 496 47.00 0.63 1.11
CA GLU A 496 46.02 1.06 2.11
C GLU A 496 46.46 0.52 3.49
N LEU A 497 46.78 1.43 4.41
CA LEU A 497 47.24 1.10 5.77
C LEU A 497 46.06 0.98 6.74
N PHE A 498 44.97 1.72 6.49
CA PHE A 498 43.76 1.69 7.30
C PHE A 498 42.54 2.16 6.50
N SER A 499 41.50 1.33 6.48
CA SER A 499 40.17 1.67 5.95
C SER A 499 39.22 1.84 7.14
N LEU A 500 38.63 3.03 7.29
CA LEU A 500 37.62 3.26 8.33
C LEU A 500 36.41 2.33 8.14
N GLN A 501 36.06 2.02 6.89
CA GLN A 501 34.96 1.13 6.55
C GLN A 501 35.22 -0.29 7.09
N ASP A 502 36.40 -0.85 6.82
CA ASP A 502 36.72 -2.23 7.23
C ASP A 502 36.77 -2.37 8.75
N PHE A 503 37.27 -1.34 9.44
CA PHE A 503 37.26 -1.31 10.91
C PHE A 503 35.83 -1.29 11.46
N LEU A 504 34.95 -0.46 10.90
CA LEU A 504 33.55 -0.40 11.30
C LEU A 504 32.83 -1.71 11.02
N ASP A 505 33.02 -2.30 9.83
CA ASP A 505 32.37 -3.55 9.45
C ASP A 505 32.88 -4.75 10.26
N THR A 506 34.12 -4.71 10.77
CA THR A 506 34.63 -5.73 11.69
C THR A 506 33.93 -5.69 13.05
N LEU A 507 33.57 -4.51 13.55
CA LEU A 507 32.88 -4.36 14.83
C LEU A 507 31.36 -4.57 14.68
N PHE A 508 30.77 -3.90 13.69
CA PHE A 508 29.33 -3.83 13.43
C PHE A 508 29.07 -3.76 11.91
N PRO A 509 28.92 -4.92 11.23
CA PRO A 509 28.66 -4.95 9.79
C PRO A 509 27.42 -4.14 9.42
N GLY A 510 27.56 -3.20 8.47
CA GLY A 510 26.42 -2.37 8.04
C GLY A 510 25.94 -1.37 9.09
N ALA A 511 26.79 -0.99 10.04
CA ALA A 511 26.47 0.01 11.07
C ALA A 511 26.05 1.36 10.49
N LEU A 512 26.76 1.87 9.48
CA LEU A 512 26.48 3.18 8.87
C LEU A 512 25.04 3.26 8.31
N PRO A 513 24.59 2.31 7.46
CA PRO A 513 23.19 2.20 7.05
C PRO A 513 22.18 2.20 8.20
N VAL A 514 22.44 1.40 9.24
CA VAL A 514 21.52 1.25 10.38
C VAL A 514 21.46 2.52 11.23
N PHE A 515 22.60 3.13 11.54
CA PHE A 515 22.66 4.38 12.30
C PHE A 515 22.00 5.52 11.53
N TYR A 516 22.22 5.60 10.21
CA TYR A 516 21.56 6.60 9.38
C TYR A 516 20.03 6.40 9.36
N THR A 517 19.57 5.16 9.18
CA THR A 517 18.15 4.82 9.24
C THR A 517 17.55 5.13 10.62
N ALA A 518 18.27 4.83 11.71
CA ALA A 518 17.86 5.14 13.07
C ALA A 518 17.79 6.66 13.34
N MET A 519 18.72 7.44 12.79
CA MET A 519 18.69 8.90 12.83
C MET A 519 17.43 9.44 12.14
N LEU A 520 17.11 8.96 10.94
CA LEU A 520 15.90 9.36 10.21
C LEU A 520 14.62 8.98 10.99
N PHE A 521 14.58 7.77 11.56
CA PHE A 521 13.49 7.32 12.42
C PHE A 521 13.32 8.24 13.66
N TYR A 522 14.43 8.64 14.29
CA TYR A 522 14.41 9.57 15.41
C TYR A 522 13.86 10.94 15.01
N LEU A 523 14.31 11.50 13.88
CA LEU A 523 13.81 12.78 13.36
C LEU A 523 12.30 12.71 13.07
N LEU A 524 11.81 11.60 12.53
CA LEU A 524 10.40 11.42 12.25
C LEU A 524 9.57 11.34 13.55
N ARG A 525 9.97 10.53 14.53
CA ARG A 525 9.18 10.34 15.76
C ARG A 525 9.28 11.49 16.76
N LYS A 526 10.50 12.01 16.99
CA LYS A 526 10.74 13.01 18.05
C LYS A 526 10.61 14.44 17.52
N LYS A 527 11.11 14.71 16.32
CA LYS A 527 11.02 16.05 15.71
C LYS A 527 9.80 16.22 14.80
N LYS A 528 9.02 15.16 14.55
CA LYS A 528 7.83 15.17 13.68
C LYS A 528 8.14 15.71 12.29
N TRP A 529 9.32 15.38 11.76
CA TRP A 529 9.69 15.78 10.40
C TRP A 529 8.82 15.06 9.38
N GLY A 530 8.33 15.80 8.39
CA GLY A 530 7.61 15.22 7.26
C GLY A 530 8.57 14.57 6.25
N MET A 531 8.04 13.71 5.39
CA MET A 531 8.84 12.94 4.43
C MET A 531 9.68 13.81 3.50
N TYR A 532 9.13 14.92 3.00
CA TYR A 532 9.86 15.84 2.13
C TYR A 532 11.13 16.43 2.79
N ARG A 533 11.09 16.68 4.11
CA ARG A 533 12.27 17.17 4.87
C ARG A 533 13.33 16.09 5.02
N LEU A 534 12.92 14.83 5.22
CA LEU A 534 13.85 13.71 5.31
C LEU A 534 14.54 13.46 3.96
N VAL A 535 13.77 13.44 2.87
CA VAL A 535 14.34 13.34 1.51
C VAL A 535 15.30 14.48 1.23
N GLY A 536 14.91 15.73 1.53
CA GLY A 536 15.78 16.89 1.36
C GLY A 536 17.06 16.81 2.18
N LEU A 537 16.97 16.29 3.41
CA LEU A 537 18.16 16.02 4.24
C LEU A 537 19.05 14.95 3.60
N THR A 538 18.49 13.84 3.13
CA THR A 538 19.26 12.78 2.47
C THR A 538 19.96 13.28 1.21
N MET A 539 19.29 14.09 0.39
CA MET A 539 19.89 14.74 -0.77
C MET A 539 21.06 15.65 -0.36
N ALA A 540 20.85 16.52 0.63
CA ALA A 540 21.88 17.44 1.09
C ALA A 540 23.10 16.71 1.68
N VAL A 541 22.86 15.68 2.52
CA VAL A 541 23.93 14.89 3.14
C VAL A 541 24.73 14.13 2.07
N GLY A 542 24.07 13.49 1.11
CA GLY A 542 24.74 12.78 0.03
C GLY A 542 25.62 13.71 -0.82
N ILE A 543 25.08 14.87 -1.22
CA ILE A 543 25.83 15.85 -2.02
C ILE A 543 27.03 16.42 -1.25
N VAL A 544 26.84 16.86 0.00
CA VAL A 544 27.89 17.51 0.78
C VAL A 544 28.98 16.52 1.17
N LEU A 545 28.62 15.32 1.62
CA LEU A 545 29.61 14.33 2.07
C LEU A 545 30.35 13.66 0.91
N HIS A 546 29.71 13.51 -0.26
CA HIS A 546 30.40 13.11 -1.48
C HIS A 546 31.40 14.19 -1.92
N GLY A 547 30.97 15.46 -1.97
CA GLY A 547 31.85 16.58 -2.32
C GLY A 547 33.02 16.77 -1.34
N ALA A 548 32.84 16.39 -0.08
CA ALA A 548 33.89 16.38 0.94
C ALA A 548 34.79 15.12 0.90
N GLY A 549 34.50 14.14 0.03
CA GLY A 549 35.24 12.88 -0.05
C GLY A 549 35.08 11.98 1.18
N VAL A 550 33.99 12.13 1.94
CA VAL A 550 33.69 11.33 3.15
C VAL A 550 32.87 10.10 2.81
N LEU A 551 31.97 10.21 1.82
CA LEU A 551 31.13 9.11 1.32
C LEU A 551 31.40 8.84 -0.16
N ALA A 552 31.16 7.59 -0.59
CA ALA A 552 31.19 7.14 -1.99
C ALA A 552 29.96 6.30 -2.35
#